data_AF-A0A1G7PCQ7-F1
#
_entry.id   AF-A0A1G7PCQ7-F1
#
_cell.length_a   1.000
_cell.length_b   1.000
_cell.length_c   1.000
_cell.angle_alpha   90.00
_cell.angle_beta   90.00
_cell.angle_gamma   90.00
#
_symmetry.space_group_name_H-M   'P 1'
#
loop_
_entity.id
_entity.type
_entity.pdbx_description
1 polymer ?
#
loop_
_entity_poly.entity_id
_entity_poly.type
_entity_poly.pdbx_seq_one_letter_code
_entity_poly.pdbx_strand_id
1 'polypeptide(L)'
;MQERFSRWNEWLARRMFLLVLLALGLGFSVKLPAGPAVKGAVIGLFAYMTFVTSIGISFRQFFRVLSRPWVPLWVLVLVHVVTPLVAWGAGQLFYPDDAQLRLGYLIGASIPIGVTSII
;
A
#
# COMPACT_ATOMS: atom_id res chain seq x y z
N MET A 1 31.72 5.95 -4.62
CA MET A 1 30.43 6.29 -5.30
C MET A 1 29.27 5.45 -4.77
N GLN A 2 29.45 4.14 -4.58
CA GLN A 2 28.44 3.24 -4.00
C GLN A 2 28.01 3.63 -2.56
N GLU A 3 28.95 4.00 -1.68
CA GLU A 3 28.64 4.43 -0.30
C GLU A 3 27.76 5.69 -0.23
N ARG A 4 27.92 6.62 -1.18
CA ARG A 4 27.07 7.81 -1.24
C ARG A 4 25.64 7.41 -1.63
N PHE A 5 25.50 6.53 -2.62
CA PHE A 5 24.20 6.06 -3.10
C PHE A 5 23.43 5.28 -2.02
N SER A 6 24.10 4.38 -1.29
CA SER A 6 23.46 3.64 -0.19
C SER A 6 22.99 4.57 0.94
N ARG A 7 23.80 5.56 1.33
CA ARG A 7 23.42 6.56 2.34
C ARG A 7 22.20 7.37 1.95
N TRP A 8 22.09 7.76 0.68
CA TRP A 8 20.90 8.45 0.16
C TRP A 8 19.66 7.54 0.18
N ASN A 9 19.81 6.29 -0.25
CA ASN A 9 18.72 5.31 -0.23
C ASN A 9 18.19 5.08 1.19
N GLU A 10 19.07 4.84 2.16
CA GLU A 10 18.65 4.68 3.56
C GLU A 10 18.02 5.94 4.14
N TRP A 11 18.52 7.12 3.77
CA TRP A 11 17.96 8.38 4.22
C TRP A 11 16.53 8.58 3.68
N LEU A 12 16.31 8.25 2.40
CA LEU A 12 14.99 8.28 1.78
C LEU A 12 14.06 7.24 2.43
N ALA A 13 14.55 6.01 2.62
CA ALA A 13 13.82 4.92 3.27
C ALA A 13 13.34 5.30 4.68
N ARG A 14 14.24 5.85 5.52
CA ARG A 14 13.91 6.33 6.86
C ARG A 14 12.90 7.47 6.89
N ARG A 15 12.73 8.19 5.77
CA ARG A 15 11.83 9.36 5.65
C ARG A 15 10.69 9.10 4.66
N MET A 16 10.41 7.84 4.32
CA MET A 16 9.37 7.48 3.34
C MET A 16 8.02 8.11 3.65
N PHE A 17 7.61 8.13 4.92
CA PHE A 17 6.35 8.75 5.32
C PHE A 17 6.27 10.23 4.92
N LEU A 18 7.31 11.02 5.20
CA LEU A 18 7.37 12.44 4.82
C LEU A 18 7.42 12.63 3.31
N LEU A 19 8.14 11.76 2.60
CA LEU A 19 8.22 11.80 1.14
C LEU A 19 6.87 11.53 0.49
N VAL A 20 6.11 10.56 0.99
CA VAL A 20 4.77 10.24 0.51
C VAL A 20 3.81 11.39 0.78
N LEU A 21 3.83 11.98 1.97
CA LEU A 21 3.01 13.15 2.29
C LEU A 21 3.35 14.36 1.41
N LEU A 22 4.64 14.64 1.20
CA LEU A 22 5.08 15.71 0.31
C LEU A 22 4.61 15.45 -1.12
N ALA A 23 4.77 14.22 -1.63
CA ALA A 23 4.33 13.83 -2.97
C ALA A 23 2.81 13.97 -3.13
N LEU A 24 2.04 13.56 -2.12
CA LEU A 24 0.59 13.73 -2.09
C LEU A 24 0.21 15.23 -2.12
N GLY A 25 0.84 16.04 -1.27
CA GLY A 25 0.62 17.49 -1.23
C GLY A 25 0.94 18.17 -2.57
N LEU A 26 2.08 17.83 -3.18
CA LEU A 26 2.44 18.32 -4.52
C LEU A 26 1.46 17.83 -5.59
N GLY A 27 0.96 16.59 -5.48
CA GLY A 27 -0.04 16.03 -6.38
C GLY A 27 -1.37 16.78 -6.38
N PHE A 28 -1.74 17.44 -5.27
CA PHE A 28 -2.90 18.34 -5.24
C PHE A 28 -2.66 19.65 -6.01
N SER A 29 -1.44 20.19 -5.98
CA SER A 29 -1.10 21.48 -6.61
C SER A 29 -0.71 21.35 -8.08
N VAL A 30 -0.15 20.21 -8.48
CA VAL A 30 0.38 19.98 -9.83
C VAL A 30 -0.61 19.16 -10.66
N LYS A 31 -1.05 19.72 -11.80
CA LYS A 31 -1.84 18.97 -12.79
C LYS A 31 -0.93 17.98 -13.51
N LEU A 32 -0.99 16.72 -13.11
CA LEU A 32 -0.27 15.64 -13.78
C LEU A 32 -0.93 15.32 -15.13
N PRO A 33 -0.15 15.07 -16.20
CA PRO A 33 -0.71 14.66 -17.47
C PRO A 33 -1.37 13.29 -17.34
N ALA A 34 -2.70 13.22 -17.51
CA ALA A 34 -3.49 11.99 -17.43
C ALA A 34 -3.36 11.10 -18.68
N GLY A 35 -2.14 11.03 -19.25
CA GLY A 35 -1.86 10.27 -20.47
C GLY A 35 -1.71 8.77 -20.20
N PRO A 36 -1.92 7.91 -21.22
CA PRO A 36 -1.71 6.48 -21.13
C PRO A 36 -0.32 6.09 -20.62
N ALA A 37 0.70 6.88 -20.96
CA ALA A 37 2.08 6.67 -20.53
C ALA A 37 2.24 6.77 -18.99
N VAL A 38 1.62 7.76 -18.35
CA VAL A 38 1.70 7.92 -16.88
C VAL A 38 1.00 6.78 -16.18
N LYS A 39 -0.19 6.39 -16.67
CA LYS A 39 -0.92 5.23 -16.13
C LYS A 39 -0.10 3.94 -16.26
N GLY A 40 0.52 3.73 -17.43
CA GLY A 40 1.41 2.59 -17.67
C GLY A 40 2.63 2.59 -16.72
N ALA A 41 3.24 3.75 -16.50
CA ALA A 41 4.36 3.89 -15.57
C ALA A 41 3.95 3.55 -14.13
N VAL A 42 2.81 4.05 -13.63
CA VAL A 42 2.32 3.74 -12.27
C VAL A 42 2.10 2.25 -12.09
N ILE A 43 1.43 1.60 -13.05
CA ILE A 43 1.20 0.15 -13.01
C ILE A 43 2.53 -0.62 -13.05
N GLY A 44 3.45 -0.23 -13.94
CA GLY A 44 4.76 -0.86 -14.07
C GLY A 44 5.62 -0.72 -12.81
N LEU A 45 5.61 0.47 -12.17
CA LEU A 45 6.30 0.71 -10.91
C LEU A 45 5.70 -0.10 -9.76
N PHE A 46 4.36 -0.19 -9.69
CA PHE A 46 3.67 -1.02 -8.69
C PHE A 46 3.96 -2.52 -8.87
N ALA A 47 4.03 -2.99 -10.12
CA ALA A 47 4.45 -4.35 -10.43
C ALA A 47 5.92 -4.59 -10.04
N TYR A 48 6.81 -3.64 -10.35
CA TYR A 48 8.22 -3.72 -10.00
C TYR A 48 8.45 -3.77 -8.48
N MET A 49 7.82 -2.89 -7.70
CA MET A 49 7.95 -2.91 -6.23
C MET A 49 7.48 -4.25 -5.66
N THR A 50 6.35 -4.78 -6.15
CA THR A 50 5.81 -6.07 -5.70
C THR A 50 6.77 -7.21 -6.06
N PHE A 51 7.33 -7.18 -7.27
CA PHE A 51 8.31 -8.16 -7.72
C PHE A 51 9.58 -8.15 -6.86
N VAL A 52 10.18 -6.97 -6.62
CA VAL A 52 11.38 -6.84 -5.79
C VAL A 52 11.11 -7.29 -4.35
N THR A 53 9.97 -6.92 -3.77
CA THR A 53 9.58 -7.40 -2.44
C THR A 53 9.42 -8.92 -2.42
N SER A 54 8.86 -9.53 -3.47
CA SER A 54 8.66 -10.98 -3.53
C SER A 54 9.97 -11.78 -3.58
N ILE A 55 11.03 -11.24 -4.20
CA ILE A 55 12.36 -11.88 -4.25
C ILE A 55 12.96 -12.04 -2.83
N GLY A 56 12.65 -11.11 -1.92
CA GLY A 56 13.11 -11.17 -0.53
C GLY A 56 12.41 -12.21 0.34
N ILE A 57 11.34 -12.87 -0.16
CA ILE A 57 10.54 -13.81 0.61
C ILE A 57 11.23 -15.19 0.65
N SER A 58 11.48 -15.70 1.85
CA SER A 58 12.01 -17.06 2.03
C SER A 58 10.90 -18.11 1.95
N PHE A 59 11.02 -19.06 1.01
CA PHE A 59 10.12 -20.22 0.94
C PHE A 59 10.04 -21.01 2.26
N ARG A 60 11.17 -21.15 2.98
CA ARG A 60 11.18 -21.81 4.29
C ARG A 60 10.33 -21.07 5.33
N GLN A 61 10.36 -19.73 5.33
CA GLN A 61 9.51 -18.93 6.22
C GLN A 61 8.03 -19.05 5.82
N PHE A 62 7.74 -19.04 4.52
CA PHE A 62 6.38 -19.24 4.01
C PHE A 62 5.77 -20.56 4.52
N PHE A 63 6.47 -21.69 4.34
CA PHE A 63 5.98 -22.98 4.83
C PHE A 63 5.88 -23.04 6.37
N ARG A 64 6.79 -22.39 7.10
CA ARG A 64 6.71 -22.29 8.57
C ARG A 64 5.45 -21.56 9.03
N VAL A 65 5.09 -20.47 8.35
CA VAL A 65 3.86 -19.72 8.62
C VAL A 65 2.63 -20.58 8.31
N LEU A 66 2.68 -21.39 7.24
CA LEU A 66 1.61 -22.31 6.88
C LEU A 66 1.41 -23.44 7.92
N SER A 67 2.46 -23.85 8.64
CA SER A 67 2.36 -24.83 9.74
C SER A 67 1.59 -24.30 10.97
N ARG A 68 1.39 -22.98 11.09
CA ARG A 68 0.57 -22.34 12.14
C ARG A 68 -0.40 -21.34 11.49
N PRO A 69 -1.42 -21.83 10.76
CA PRO A 69 -2.23 -21.00 9.86
C PRO A 69 -3.14 -20.01 10.61
N TRP A 70 -3.33 -20.18 11.92
CA TRP A 70 -4.26 -19.37 12.69
C TRP A 70 -3.92 -17.88 12.66
N VAL A 71 -2.64 -17.50 12.77
CA VAL A 71 -2.23 -16.09 12.74
C VAL A 71 -2.48 -15.46 11.36
N PRO A 72 -2.01 -16.04 10.24
CA PRO A 72 -2.35 -15.55 8.91
C PRO A 72 -3.86 -15.47 8.63
N LEU A 73 -4.63 -16.45 9.08
CA LEU A 73 -6.09 -16.45 8.89
C LEU A 73 -6.75 -15.26 9.61
N TRP A 74 -6.35 -14.95 10.85
CA TRP A 74 -6.83 -13.76 11.53
C TRP A 74 -6.45 -12.48 10.81
N VAL A 75 -5.21 -12.38 10.33
CA VAL A 75 -4.78 -11.21 9.54
C VAL A 75 -5.64 -11.08 8.28
N LEU A 76 -5.91 -12.17 7.57
CA LEU A 76 -6.77 -12.16 6.38
C LEU A 76 -8.20 -11.69 6.72
N VAL A 77 -8.79 -12.20 7.81
CA VAL A 77 -10.12 -11.77 8.27
C VAL A 77 -10.12 -10.30 8.65
N LEU A 78 -9.14 -9.84 9.42
CA LEU A 78 -9.04 -8.45 9.82
C LEU A 78 -8.91 -7.53 8.60
N VAL A 79 -8.04 -7.88 7.64
CA VAL A 79 -7.76 -7.05 6.47
C VAL A 79 -8.89 -7.08 5.44
N HIS A 80 -9.50 -8.23 5.18
CA HIS A 80 -10.47 -8.38 4.07
C HIS A 80 -11.94 -8.31 4.51
N VAL A 81 -12.21 -8.43 5.82
CA VAL A 81 -13.58 -8.39 6.35
C VAL A 81 -13.74 -7.22 7.30
N VAL A 82 -12.93 -7.15 8.35
CA VAL A 82 -13.13 -6.14 9.40
C VAL A 82 -12.84 -4.74 8.88
N THR A 83 -11.68 -4.50 8.27
CA THR A 83 -11.30 -3.18 7.77
C THR A 83 -12.28 -2.62 6.72
N PRO A 84 -12.72 -3.38 5.69
CA PRO A 84 -13.70 -2.90 4.73
C PRO A 84 -15.07 -2.61 5.36
N LEU A 85 -15.53 -3.43 6.31
CA LEU A 85 -16.79 -3.20 7.01
C LEU A 85 -16.73 -1.94 7.88
N VAL A 86 -15.63 -1.72 8.59
CA VAL A 86 -15.40 -0.50 9.37
C VAL A 86 -15.36 0.72 8.45
N ALA A 87 -14.67 0.64 7.31
CA ALA A 87 -14.61 1.72 6.33
C ALA A 87 -15.99 2.03 5.72
N TRP A 88 -16.78 1.00 5.42
CA TRP A 88 -18.15 1.16 4.94
C TRP A 88 -19.05 1.81 6.00
N GLY A 89 -18.99 1.33 7.25
CA GLY A 89 -19.74 1.90 8.36
C GLY A 89 -19.37 3.36 8.64
N ALA A 90 -18.08 3.69 8.61
CA ALA A 90 -17.60 5.06 8.70
C ALA A 90 -18.10 5.91 7.53
N GLY A 91 -18.06 5.38 6.30
CA GLY A 91 -18.62 6.03 5.13
C GLY A 91 -20.11 6.35 5.28
N GLN A 92 -20.91 5.41 5.77
CA GLN A 92 -22.34 5.62 6.04
C GLN A 92 -22.58 6.69 7.12
N LEU A 93 -21.75 6.70 8.17
CA LEU A 93 -21.89 7.63 9.30
C LEU A 93 -21.49 9.07 8.94
N PHE A 94 -20.34 9.26 8.28
CA PHE A 94 -19.79 10.58 7.98
C PHE A 94 -20.23 11.14 6.64
N TYR A 95 -20.62 10.29 5.69
CA TYR A 95 -20.96 10.67 4.31
C TYR A 95 -22.23 9.95 3.82
N PRO A 96 -23.37 10.08 4.53
CA PRO A 96 -24.60 9.35 4.20
C PRO A 96 -25.15 9.68 2.80
N ASP A 97 -24.97 10.93 2.35
CA ASP A 97 -25.51 11.43 1.08
C ASP A 97 -24.53 11.31 -0.09
N ASP A 98 -23.27 10.91 0.15
CA ASP A 98 -22.24 10.79 -0.89
C ASP A 98 -21.89 9.31 -1.15
N ALA A 99 -22.52 8.74 -2.16
CA ALA A 99 -22.25 7.36 -2.57
C ALA A 99 -20.82 7.16 -3.12
N GLN A 100 -20.25 8.17 -3.78
CA GLN A 100 -18.93 8.05 -4.41
C GLN A 100 -17.82 8.04 -3.36
N LEU A 101 -17.94 8.89 -2.35
CA LEU A 101 -16.96 8.95 -1.26
C LEU A 101 -17.04 7.69 -0.38
N ARG A 102 -18.24 7.15 -0.13
CA ARG A 102 -18.42 5.85 0.52
C ARG A 102 -17.77 4.70 -0.25
N LEU A 103 -17.93 4.67 -1.57
CA LEU A 103 -17.26 3.69 -2.43
C LEU A 103 -15.74 3.87 -2.40
N GLY A 104 -15.26 5.12 -2.40
CA GLY A 104 -13.83 5.42 -2.25
C GLY A 104 -13.24 4.86 -0.96
N TYR A 105 -13.94 5.01 0.16
CA TYR A 105 -13.56 4.43 1.46
C TYR A 105 -13.51 2.90 1.40
N LEU A 106 -14.56 2.28 0.86
CA LEU A 106 -14.64 0.82 0.75
C LEU A 106 -13.52 0.26 -0.14
N ILE A 107 -13.31 0.84 -1.32
CA ILE A 107 -12.28 0.39 -2.27
C ILE A 107 -10.90 0.59 -1.64
N GLY A 108 -10.64 1.76 -1.05
CA GLY A 108 -9.36 2.06 -0.40
C GLY A 108 -9.03 1.08 0.74
N ALA A 109 -10.02 0.74 1.55
CA ALA A 109 -9.88 -0.23 2.64
C ALA A 109 -9.77 -1.70 2.18
N SER A 110 -10.18 -1.99 0.94
CA SER A 110 -10.14 -3.35 0.37
C SER A 110 -8.82 -3.67 -0.35
N ILE A 111 -7.94 -2.68 -0.54
CA ILE A 111 -6.64 -2.91 -1.17
C ILE A 111 -5.77 -3.73 -0.20
N PRO A 112 -5.14 -4.82 -0.67
CA PRO A 112 -4.28 -5.64 0.19
C PRO A 112 -3.14 -4.79 0.76
N ILE A 113 -2.95 -4.89 2.08
CA ILE A 113 -1.89 -4.18 2.78
C ILE A 113 -0.55 -4.81 2.37
N GLY A 114 0.34 -3.98 1.80
CA GLY A 114 1.69 -4.40 1.48
C GLY A 114 2.46 -4.81 2.73
N VAL A 115 3.22 -5.90 2.64
CA VAL A 115 4.08 -6.41 3.73
C VAL A 115 5.32 -5.52 3.83
N THR A 116 5.20 -4.29 4.33
CA THR A 116 6.36 -3.42 4.56
C THR A 116 6.81 -3.39 6.02
N SER A 117 6.16 -4.15 6.91
CA SER A 117 6.52 -4.25 8.33
C SER A 117 7.83 -5.03 8.62
N ILE A 118 8.60 -5.40 7.60
CA ILE A 118 9.87 -6.17 7.72
C ILE A 118 11.11 -5.29 7.44
N ILE A 119 10.94 -3.98 7.24
CA ILE A 119 12.07 -3.03 7.09
C ILE A 119 12.43 -2.44 8.45
#